data_AF-A0A3G9GGF1-F1
#
_entry.id   AF-A0A3G9GGF1-F1
#
_cell.length_a   1.000
_cell.length_b   1.000
_cell.length_c   1.000
_cell.angle_alpha   90.00
_cell.angle_beta   90.00
_cell.angle_gamma   90.00
#
_symmetry.space_group_name_H-M   'P 1'
#
loop_
_entity.id
_entity.type
_entity.pdbx_description
1 polymer ?
#
loop_
_entity_poly.entity_id
_entity_poly.type
_entity_poly.pdbx_seq_one_letter_code
_entity_poly.pdbx_strand_id
1 'polypeptide(L)'
;MEVQLHLSDRPVNLPDEAIDIAILFGEAPDSRLIAKKIAANRRLLCASPAYLAAAGSPQTPHDLTRHQCIVLRQNEMAAGNWRLSHGKQTETVKVHGALSTNDGEVALNWALDGYGILMRAE
;
A
#
# COMPACT_ATOMS: atom_id res chain seq x y z
N MET A 1 7.05 -2.66 -33.33
CA MET A 1 6.08 -2.40 -32.26
C MET A 1 6.75 -1.45 -31.30
N GLU A 2 6.18 -0.28 -31.08
CA GLU A 2 6.69 0.73 -30.14
C GLU A 2 5.86 0.66 -28.86
N VAL A 3 6.49 0.85 -27.71
CA VAL A 3 5.83 0.83 -26.40
C VAL A 3 6.32 2.04 -25.62
N GLN A 4 5.37 2.83 -25.11
CA GLN A 4 5.65 3.95 -24.22
C GLN A 4 5.16 3.59 -22.81
N LEU A 5 6.04 3.70 -21.81
CA LEU A 5 5.74 3.38 -20.42
C LEU A 5 5.66 4.67 -19.60
N HIS A 6 4.50 4.93 -19.03
CA HIS A 6 4.29 6.00 -18.06
C HIS A 6 4.07 5.39 -16.66
N LEU A 7 4.84 5.86 -15.68
CA LEU A 7 4.73 5.43 -14.28
C LEU A 7 4.26 6.61 -13.44
N SER A 8 3.12 6.45 -12.77
CA SER A 8 2.52 7.45 -11.90
C SER A 8 1.77 6.75 -10.78
N ASP A 9 1.80 7.35 -9.59
CA ASP A 9 1.01 6.98 -8.42
C ASP A 9 -0.33 7.73 -8.35
N ARG A 10 -0.56 8.65 -9.29
CA ARG A 10 -1.81 9.41 -9.38
C ARG A 10 -2.88 8.59 -10.09
N PRO A 11 -4.15 8.76 -9.69
CA PRO A 11 -5.27 8.20 -10.45
C PRO A 11 -5.18 8.66 -11.92
N VAL A 12 -5.22 7.70 -12.84
CA VAL A 12 -5.18 7.95 -14.28
C VAL A 12 -6.60 8.13 -14.79
N ASN A 13 -6.88 9.24 -15.47
CA ASN A 13 -8.13 9.41 -16.22
C ASN A 13 -7.96 8.89 -17.65
N LEU A 14 -8.20 7.59 -17.81
CA LEU A 14 -8.06 6.86 -19.07
C LEU A 14 -8.70 7.52 -20.31
N PRO A 15 -9.90 8.16 -20.24
CA PRO A 15 -10.51 8.79 -21.41
C PRO A 15 -9.72 9.99 -21.96
N ASP A 16 -8.93 10.67 -21.12
CA ASP A 16 -8.32 11.96 -21.44
C ASP A 16 -6.80 11.86 -21.74
N GLU A 17 -6.14 10.75 -21.36
CA GLU A 17 -4.67 10.65 -21.34
C GLU A 17 -4.01 9.91 -22.51
N ALA A 18 -4.74 9.54 -23.58
CA ALA A 18 -4.20 8.77 -24.71
C ALA A 18 -3.47 7.47 -24.27
N ILE A 19 -4.02 6.77 -23.28
CA ILE A 19 -3.50 5.51 -22.74
C ILE A 19 -4.34 4.34 -23.25
N ASP A 20 -3.71 3.40 -23.96
CA ASP A 20 -4.36 2.17 -24.44
C ASP A 20 -4.64 1.17 -23.31
N ILE A 21 -3.71 1.05 -22.35
CA ILE A 21 -3.76 0.09 -21.25
C ILE A 21 -3.23 0.74 -19.96
N ALA A 22 -4.03 0.70 -18.89
CA ALA A 22 -3.55 1.00 -17.53
C ALA A 22 -3.55 -0.25 -16.65
N ILE A 23 -2.48 -0.38 -15.86
CA ILE A 23 -2.36 -1.40 -14.82
C ILE A 23 -2.56 -0.70 -13.48
N LEU A 24 -3.69 -1.00 -12.83
CA LEU A 24 -4.13 -0.31 -11.62
C LEU A 24 -4.28 -1.30 -10.46
N PHE A 25 -4.06 -0.82 -9.24
CA PHE A 25 -4.38 -1.55 -8.02
C PHE A 25 -5.74 -1.11 -7.49
N GLY A 26 -6.59 -2.07 -7.12
CA GLY A 26 -7.89 -1.80 -6.51
C GLY A 26 -9.03 -2.33 -7.35
N GLU A 27 -10.23 -1.86 -7.04
CA GLU A 27 -11.42 -2.18 -7.82
C GLU A 27 -11.38 -1.42 -9.16
N ALA A 28 -12.01 -2.04 -10.16
CA ALA A 28 -12.14 -1.39 -11.46
C ALA A 28 -12.94 -0.08 -11.30
N PRO A 29 -12.48 1.05 -11.87
CA PRO A 29 -13.24 2.28 -11.85
C PRO A 29 -14.59 2.08 -12.54
N ASP A 30 -15.61 2.79 -12.05
CA ASP A 30 -16.98 2.59 -12.50
C ASP A 30 -17.22 3.25 -13.89
N SER A 31 -17.72 2.42 -14.80
CA SER A 31 -18.28 2.71 -16.13
C SER A 31 -17.35 3.13 -17.29
N ARG A 32 -17.63 2.50 -18.46
CA ARG A 32 -17.00 2.58 -19.81
C ARG A 32 -15.68 1.83 -20.04
N LEU A 33 -15.04 1.28 -19.01
CA LEU A 33 -13.76 0.56 -19.16
C LEU A 33 -13.93 -0.96 -19.08
N ILE A 34 -13.18 -1.70 -19.91
CA ILE A 34 -13.06 -3.16 -19.79
C ILE A 34 -11.94 -3.46 -18.81
N ALA A 35 -12.28 -3.93 -17.61
CA ALA A 35 -11.31 -4.35 -16.62
C ALA A 35 -11.12 -5.87 -16.62
N LYS A 36 -9.86 -6.32 -16.57
CA LYS A 36 -9.51 -7.74 -16.42
C LYS A 36 -8.57 -7.91 -15.24
N LYS A 37 -8.93 -8.82 -14.32
CA LYS A 37 -8.05 -9.18 -13.21
C LYS A 37 -6.79 -9.87 -13.73
N ILE A 38 -5.63 -9.32 -13.40
CA ILE A 38 -4.31 -9.88 -13.76
C ILE A 38 -3.82 -10.82 -12.66
N ALA A 39 -3.76 -10.32 -11.42
CA ALA A 39 -3.28 -11.07 -10.27
C ALA A 39 -3.97 -10.61 -8.97
N ALA A 40 -3.87 -11.44 -7.92
CA ALA A 40 -4.15 -10.98 -6.56
C ALA A 40 -2.94 -10.21 -6.01
N ASN A 41 -3.19 -9.20 -5.17
CA ASN A 41 -2.15 -8.41 -4.54
C ASN A 41 -2.27 -8.55 -3.02
N ARG A 42 -1.63 -9.57 -2.46
CA ARG A 42 -1.64 -9.84 -1.02
C ARG A 42 -0.78 -8.80 -0.32
N ARG A 43 -1.34 -8.13 0.68
CA ARG A 43 -0.62 -7.16 1.52
C ARG A 43 -0.14 -7.84 2.80
N LEU A 44 1.12 -7.62 3.16
CA LEU A 44 1.80 -8.10 4.35
C LEU A 44 2.22 -6.93 5.22
N LEU A 45 2.22 -7.14 6.54
CA LEU A 45 2.86 -6.24 7.49
C LEU A 45 4.32 -6.67 7.66
N CYS A 46 5.24 -5.72 7.53
CA CYS A 46 6.67 -5.95 7.56
C CYS A 46 7.34 -4.92 8.46
N ALA A 47 8.38 -5.32 9.18
CA ALA A 47 9.26 -4.43 9.93
C ALA A 47 10.65 -5.06 10.02
N SER A 48 11.69 -4.26 10.18
CA SER A 48 13.03 -4.82 10.40
C SER A 48 13.11 -5.51 11.77
N PRO A 49 13.98 -6.53 11.91
CA PRO A 49 14.27 -7.14 13.21
C PRO A 49 14.74 -6.11 14.25
N ALA A 50 15.51 -5.10 13.81
CA ALA A 50 16.01 -4.04 14.70
C ALA A 50 14.87 -3.20 15.29
N TYR A 51 13.88 -2.84 14.48
CA TYR A 51 12.69 -2.13 14.96
C TYR A 51 11.90 -2.97 15.96
N LEU A 52 11.63 -4.25 15.64
CA LEU A 52 10.86 -5.15 16.52
C LEU A 52 11.59 -5.44 17.83
N ALA A 53 12.92 -5.50 17.83
CA ALA A 53 13.71 -5.65 19.05
C ALA A 53 13.59 -4.43 19.99
N ALA A 54 13.47 -3.23 19.43
CA ALA A 54 13.35 -1.99 20.21
C ALA A 54 11.91 -1.67 20.63
N ALA A 55 10.93 -1.92 19.75
CA ALA A 55 9.53 -1.52 19.93
C ALA A 55 8.60 -2.67 20.32
N GLY A 56 9.06 -3.92 20.25
CA GLY A 56 8.24 -5.12 20.41
C GLY A 56 7.48 -5.50 19.13
N SER A 57 6.89 -6.70 19.13
CA SER A 57 6.06 -7.19 18.03
C SER A 57 4.57 -7.00 18.32
N PRO A 58 3.79 -6.37 17.42
CA PRO A 58 2.35 -6.25 17.59
C PRO A 58 1.71 -7.65 17.61
N GLN A 59 0.82 -7.89 18.58
CA GLN A 59 0.11 -9.17 18.73
C GLN A 59 -1.31 -9.09 18.19
N THR A 60 -1.87 -7.87 18.13
CA THR A 60 -3.20 -7.58 17.61
C THR A 60 -3.14 -6.44 16.59
N PRO A 61 -4.11 -6.36 15.66
CA PRO A 61 -4.22 -5.22 14.74
C PRO A 61 -4.20 -3.86 15.46
N HIS A 62 -4.87 -3.76 16.62
CA HIS A 62 -4.95 -2.52 17.38
C HIS A 62 -3.58 -2.03 17.92
N ASP A 63 -2.63 -2.94 18.15
CA ASP A 63 -1.28 -2.58 18.64
C ASP A 63 -0.55 -1.65 17.65
N LEU A 64 -0.89 -1.70 16.36
CA LEU A 64 -0.32 -0.82 15.33
C LEU A 64 -0.55 0.67 15.61
N THR A 65 -1.57 1.02 16.39
CA THR A 65 -1.82 2.40 16.84
C THR A 65 -0.72 2.94 17.75
N ARG A 66 0.08 2.06 18.35
CA ARG A 66 1.19 2.37 19.27
C ARG A 66 2.57 2.24 18.61
N HIS A 67 2.62 1.79 17.36
CA HIS A 67 3.85 1.62 16.59
C HIS A 67 4.05 2.76 15.60
N GLN A 68 5.31 3.05 15.25
CA GLN A 68 5.61 3.85 14.07
C GLN A 68 5.18 3.06 12.82
N CYS A 69 4.29 3.64 12.02
CA CYS A 69 3.86 3.07 10.76
C CYS A 69 4.29 3.95 9.59
N ILE A 70 4.91 3.35 8.58
CA ILE A 70 5.31 3.99 7.34
C ILE A 70 4.12 3.99 6.40
N VAL A 71 3.57 5.16 6.10
CA VAL A 71 2.33 5.28 5.32
C VAL A 71 2.64 5.43 3.83
N LEU A 72 2.30 4.40 3.06
CA LEU A 72 2.39 4.42 1.60
C LEU A 72 1.15 5.06 0.97
N ARG A 73 1.32 6.20 0.30
CA ARG A 73 0.27 7.03 -0.32
C ARG A 73 0.15 6.75 -1.83
N GLN A 74 -0.22 5.53 -2.19
CA GLN A 74 -0.23 5.06 -3.59
C GLN A 74 -1.59 5.15 -4.29
N ASN A 75 -2.61 5.76 -3.68
CA ASN A 75 -3.98 5.87 -4.21
C ASN A 75 -4.81 6.88 -3.37
N GLU A 76 -6.06 7.12 -3.78
CA GLU A 76 -7.12 7.78 -3.00
C GLU A 76 -7.57 6.99 -1.74
N MET A 77 -6.94 5.84 -1.44
CA MET A 77 -7.20 5.17 -0.17
C MET A 77 -6.80 6.10 0.97
N ALA A 78 -7.76 6.38 1.87
CA ALA A 78 -7.56 7.26 3.02
C ALA A 78 -6.23 6.95 3.72
N ALA A 79 -5.26 7.85 3.54
CA ALA A 79 -3.89 7.64 3.99
C ALA A 79 -3.88 7.28 5.49
N GLY A 80 -3.25 6.16 5.83
CA GLY A 80 -3.16 5.67 7.20
C GLY A 80 -4.34 4.81 7.68
N ASN A 81 -5.32 4.45 6.85
CA ASN A 81 -6.32 3.44 7.20
C ASN A 81 -5.93 2.08 6.63
N TRP A 82 -5.37 1.22 7.48
CA TRP A 82 -4.93 -0.12 7.11
C TRP A 82 -6.04 -1.14 7.33
N ARG A 83 -6.46 -1.79 6.24
CA ARG A 83 -7.44 -2.89 6.29
C ARG A 83 -6.70 -4.21 6.44
N LEU A 84 -6.94 -4.89 7.55
CA LEU A 84 -6.31 -6.17 7.90
C LEU A 84 -7.40 -7.25 7.95
N SER A 85 -7.11 -8.41 7.38
CA SER A 85 -8.07 -9.51 7.29
C SER A 85 -7.48 -10.80 7.82
N HIS A 86 -8.27 -11.53 8.60
CA HIS A 86 -7.97 -12.87 9.09
C HIS A 86 -9.19 -13.78 8.92
N GLY A 87 -9.14 -14.67 7.92
CA GLY A 87 -10.29 -15.46 7.52
C GLY A 87 -11.45 -14.59 7.06
N LYS A 88 -12.60 -14.68 7.75
CA LYS A 88 -13.80 -13.87 7.46
C LYS A 88 -13.83 -12.53 8.20
N GLN A 89 -12.92 -12.32 9.13
CA GLN A 89 -12.85 -11.08 9.91
C GLN A 89 -11.99 -10.06 9.18
N THR A 90 -12.48 -8.83 9.12
CA THR A 90 -11.72 -7.68 8.59
C THR A 90 -11.84 -6.54 9.58
N GLU A 91 -10.70 -5.95 9.92
CA GLU A 91 -10.58 -4.78 10.80
C GLU A 91 -9.88 -3.67 10.04
N THR A 92 -10.33 -2.43 10.24
CA THR A 92 -9.63 -1.25 9.72
C THR A 92 -8.99 -0.52 10.89
N VAL A 93 -7.67 -0.40 10.85
CA VAL A 93 -6.88 0.27 11.88
C VAL A 93 -6.36 1.58 11.32
N LYS A 94 -6.63 2.67 12.02
CA LYS A 94 -6.01 3.96 11.72
C LYS A 94 -4.62 3.98 12.33
N VAL A 95 -3.61 3.95 11.48
CA VAL A 95 -2.20 3.97 11.88
C VAL A 95 -1.63 5.39 11.80
N HIS A 96 -0.56 5.59 12.55
CA HIS A 96 0.15 6.86 12.62
C HIS A 96 1.65 6.65 12.49
N GLY A 97 2.36 7.64 11.97
CA GLY A 97 3.81 7.63 11.88
C GLY A 97 4.34 8.90 11.24
N ALA A 98 5.61 9.19 11.48
CA ALA A 98 6.26 10.40 10.97
C ALA A 98 6.60 10.33 9.47
N LEU A 99 6.65 9.11 8.91
CA LEU A 99 7.09 8.88 7.54
C LEU A 99 5.92 8.51 6.64
N SER A 100 5.82 9.20 5.50
CA SER A 100 4.92 8.83 4.42
C SER A 100 5.56 9.12 3.07
N THR A 101 5.32 8.25 2.11
CA THR A 101 5.83 8.34 0.74
C THR A 101 4.83 7.72 -0.20
N ASN A 102 4.86 8.07 -1.48
CA ASN A 102 4.14 7.37 -2.55
C ASN A 102 4.99 6.27 -3.21
N ASP A 103 6.28 6.23 -2.91
CA ASP A 103 7.23 5.28 -3.49
C ASP A 103 7.40 4.05 -2.60
N GLY A 104 7.15 2.87 -3.15
CA GLY A 104 7.21 1.60 -2.43
C GLY A 104 8.65 1.14 -2.10
N GLU A 105 9.64 1.54 -2.88
CA GLU A 105 11.05 1.26 -2.65
C GLU A 105 11.60 2.15 -1.53
N VAL A 106 11.25 3.44 -1.53
CA VAL A 106 11.56 4.34 -0.41
C VAL A 106 10.95 3.83 0.89
N ALA A 107 9.67 3.42 0.86
CA ALA A 107 8.99 2.89 2.03
C ALA A 107 9.66 1.60 2.56
N LEU A 108 10.07 0.71 1.65
CA LEU A 108 10.81 -0.49 2.01
C LEU A 108 12.11 -0.16 2.71
N ASN A 109 12.92 0.72 2.13
CA ASN A 109 14.23 1.06 2.68
C ASN A 109 14.08 1.64 4.09
N TRP A 110 13.09 2.50 4.32
CA TRP A 110 12.79 2.96 5.68
C TRP A 110 12.38 1.83 6.64
N ALA A 111 11.61 0.85 6.18
CA ALA A 111 11.24 -0.29 7.01
C ALA A 111 12.45 -1.16 7.36
N LEU A 112 13.37 -1.37 6.41
CA LEU A 112 14.62 -2.11 6.59
C LEU A 112 15.58 -1.39 7.54
N ASP A 113 15.67 -0.06 7.44
CA ASP A 113 16.45 0.79 8.33
C ASP A 113 15.84 0.92 9.75
N GLY A 114 14.66 0.33 9.96
CA GLY A 114 14.02 0.22 11.27
C GLY A 114 13.22 1.46 11.70
N TYR A 115 12.72 2.24 10.75
CA TYR A 115 11.88 3.40 11.06
C TYR A 115 10.42 3.05 11.39
N GLY A 116 9.98 1.81 11.17
CA GLY A 116 8.63 1.41 11.52
C GLY A 116 8.12 0.16 10.81
N ILE A 117 6.81 -0.05 10.96
CA ILE A 117 6.04 -1.09 10.29
C ILE A 117 5.54 -0.55 8.95
N LEU A 118 5.63 -1.35 7.90
CA LEU A 118 5.14 -1.08 6.56
C LEU A 118 4.10 -2.12 6.16
N MET A 119 3.05 -1.67 5.47
CA MET A 119 2.19 -2.57 4.71
C MET A 119 2.66 -2.61 3.24
N ARG A 120 3.03 -3.79 2.74
CA ARG A 120 3.57 -3.96 1.38
C ARG A 120 2.94 -5.15 0.65
N ALA A 121 2.93 -5.12 -0.69
CA ALA A 121 2.70 -6.33 -1.48
C ALA A 121 3.74 -7.43 -1.18
N GLU A 122 3.31 -8.69 -1.29
CA GLU A 122 4.20 -9.87 -1.38
C GLU A 122 5.17 -9.79 -2.57
#